data_AF-A0A3D9CCE2-F1
#
_entry.id   AF-A0A3D9CCE2-F1
#
_cell.length_a   1.000
_cell.length_b   1.000
_cell.length_c   1.000
_cell.angle_alpha   90.00
_cell.angle_beta   90.00
_cell.angle_gamma   90.00
#
_symmetry.space_group_name_H-M   'P 1'
#
loop_
_entity.id
_entity.type
_entity.pdbx_description
1 polymer ?
#
loop_
_entity_poly.entity_id
_entity_poly.type
_entity_poly.pdbx_seq_one_letter_code
_entity_poly.pdbx_strand_id
1 'polypeptide(L)'
;MSIVIDYKISFGVKRIHDRDFKFIRTISSSLDSIITEFRNIINCDNLLGAINLKLAPSSPGEILYTTQGLQLIKITHATTEIYRDSARYDSNPDITADFTLPTADFKEIVKIWREFVVNGDVYPNF
;
A
#
# COMPACT_ATOMS: atom_id res chain seq x y z
N MET A 1 7.79 -11.36 -15.03
CA MET A 1 8.14 -9.99 -14.61
C MET A 1 8.01 -9.93 -13.09
N SER A 2 8.91 -9.24 -12.41
CA SER A 2 8.97 -9.21 -10.94
C SER A 2 8.41 -7.88 -10.46
N ILE A 3 7.37 -7.90 -9.62
CA ILE A 3 6.76 -6.71 -9.01
C ILE A 3 7.79 -5.80 -8.35
N VAL A 4 8.86 -6.36 -7.79
CA VAL A 4 9.97 -5.60 -7.21
C VAL A 4 10.66 -4.73 -8.25
N ILE A 5 10.90 -5.26 -9.45
CA ILE A 5 11.55 -4.53 -10.55
C ILE A 5 10.59 -3.52 -11.15
N ASP A 6 9.35 -3.95 -11.44
CA ASP A 6 8.36 -3.13 -12.12
C ASP A 6 8.01 -1.87 -11.32
N TYR A 7 7.93 -1.99 -9.99
CA TYR A 7 7.62 -0.90 -9.07
C TYR A 7 8.85 -0.30 -8.39
N LYS A 8 10.07 -0.71 -8.77
CA LYS A 8 11.34 -0.23 -8.20
C LYS A 8 11.36 -0.31 -6.66
N ILE A 9 10.86 -1.43 -6.13
CA ILE A 9 10.67 -1.61 -4.69
C ILE A 9 12.03 -1.79 -4.02
N SER A 10 12.26 -0.99 -2.99
CA SER A 10 13.36 -1.14 -2.05
C SER A 10 12.87 -0.88 -0.64
N PHE A 11 13.53 -1.51 0.33
CA PHE A 11 13.19 -1.38 1.74
C PHE A 11 14.32 -0.70 2.51
N GLY A 12 13.98 -0.11 3.64
CA GLY A 12 14.98 0.42 4.53
C GLY A 12 14.48 0.56 5.96
N VAL A 13 15.44 0.70 6.86
CA VAL A 13 15.23 0.99 8.27
C VAL A 13 15.96 2.29 8.58
N LYS A 14 15.23 3.27 9.14
CA LYS A 14 15.79 4.52 9.61
C LYS A 14 15.65 4.59 11.11
N ARG A 15 16.77 4.71 11.82
CA ARG A 15 16.75 4.98 13.25
C ARG A 15 16.49 6.46 13.49
N ILE A 16 15.44 6.78 14.26
CA ILE A 16 15.12 8.13 14.70
C ILE A 16 15.04 8.10 16.22
N HIS A 17 15.94 8.83 16.86
CA HIS A 17 16.26 8.66 18.28
C HIS A 17 16.63 7.19 18.58
N ASP A 18 15.85 6.50 19.40
CA ASP A 18 16.06 5.09 19.78
C ASP A 18 14.98 4.16 19.23
N ARG A 19 14.33 4.55 18.14
CA ARG A 19 13.33 3.73 17.46
C ARG A 19 13.68 3.53 16.00
N ASP A 20 13.55 2.29 15.56
CA ASP A 20 13.73 1.88 14.17
C ASP A 20 12.41 2.06 13.41
N PHE A 21 12.48 2.80 12.32
CA PHE A 21 11.35 3.07 11.43
C PHE A 21 11.60 2.38 10.08
N LYS A 22 10.81 1.35 9.82
CA LYS A 22 10.76 0.67 8.53
C LYS A 22 10.06 1.55 7.49
N PHE A 23 10.57 1.57 6.28
CA PHE A 23 9.96 2.25 5.13
C PHE A 23 10.15 1.45 3.85
N ILE A 24 9.28 1.70 2.87
CA ILE A 24 9.40 1.23 1.49
C ILE A 24 9.63 2.43 0.58
N ARG A 25 10.40 2.23 -0.49
CA ARG A 25 10.46 3.14 -1.62
C ARG A 25 10.06 2.39 -2.87
N THR A 26 9.28 3.05 -3.72
CA THR A 26 8.72 2.52 -4.96
C THR A 26 8.86 3.57 -6.05
N ILE A 27 8.27 3.32 -7.21
CA ILE A 27 8.18 4.28 -8.31
C ILE A 27 7.28 5.49 -7.98
N SER A 28 6.47 5.43 -6.91
CA SER A 28 5.53 6.49 -6.53
C SER A 28 5.62 6.84 -5.05
N SER A 29 5.88 8.11 -4.76
CA SER A 29 5.89 8.61 -3.37
C SER A 29 4.53 8.45 -2.65
N SER A 30 3.43 8.43 -3.41
CA SER A 30 2.09 8.20 -2.85
C SER A 30 1.95 6.75 -2.39
N LEU A 31 2.47 5.81 -3.17
CA LEU A 31 2.51 4.40 -2.80
C LEU A 31 3.45 4.17 -1.61
N ASP A 32 4.61 4.83 -1.59
CA ASP A 32 5.56 4.79 -0.46
C ASP A 32 4.88 5.20 0.85
N SER A 33 4.21 6.36 0.80
CA SER A 33 3.52 6.97 1.94
C SER A 33 2.47 6.02 2.49
N ILE A 34 1.61 5.47 1.61
CA ILE A 34 0.46 4.68 2.04
C ILE A 34 0.87 3.31 2.59
N ILE A 35 1.81 2.61 1.93
CA ILE A 35 2.25 1.29 2.37
C ILE A 35 2.98 1.39 3.73
N THR A 36 3.77 2.46 3.93
CA THR A 36 4.50 2.69 5.18
C THR A 36 3.57 2.94 6.39
N GLU A 37 2.26 3.17 6.20
CA GLU A 37 1.30 3.24 7.32
C GLU A 37 0.94 1.86 7.89
N PHE A 38 1.07 0.79 7.10
CA PHE A 38 0.75 -0.57 7.51
C PHE A 38 1.93 -1.22 8.24
N ARG A 39 2.35 -0.62 9.37
CA ARG A 39 3.62 -0.91 10.07
C ARG A 39 3.68 -2.21 10.87
N ASN A 40 2.57 -2.94 10.99
CA ASN A 40 2.51 -4.18 11.73
C ASN A 40 1.74 -5.24 10.94
N ILE A 41 1.91 -6.50 11.34
CA ILE A 41 1.34 -7.65 10.64
C ILE A 41 -0.19 -7.61 10.58
N ILE A 42 -0.84 -7.13 11.66
CA ILE A 42 -2.30 -7.04 11.75
C ILE A 42 -2.85 -6.06 10.72
N ASN A 43 -2.23 -4.88 10.60
CA ASN A 43 -2.63 -3.87 9.63
C ASN A 43 -2.41 -4.38 8.19
N CYS A 44 -1.31 -5.08 7.94
CA CYS A 44 -1.07 -5.73 6.65
C CYS A 44 -2.13 -6.79 6.34
N ASP A 45 -2.45 -7.65 7.29
CA ASP A 45 -3.43 -8.73 7.13
C ASP A 45 -4.84 -8.17 6.89
N ASN A 46 -5.22 -7.09 7.59
CA ASN A 46 -6.48 -6.39 7.36
C ASN A 46 -6.58 -5.82 5.94
N LEU A 47 -5.51 -5.17 5.46
CA LEU A 47 -5.47 -4.63 4.09
C LEU A 47 -5.52 -5.77 3.05
N LEU A 48 -4.74 -6.84 3.25
CA LEU A 48 -4.78 -8.02 2.38
C LEU A 48 -6.17 -8.67 2.36
N GLY A 49 -6.85 -8.71 3.50
CA GLY A 49 -8.24 -9.18 3.60
C GLY A 49 -9.16 -8.35 2.71
N ALA A 50 -9.11 -7.02 2.81
CA ALA A 50 -9.89 -6.12 1.97
C ALA A 50 -9.60 -6.31 0.46
N ILE A 51 -8.33 -6.43 0.09
CA ILE A 51 -7.91 -6.67 -1.30
C ILE A 51 -8.43 -8.03 -1.81
N ASN A 52 -8.27 -9.10 -1.02
CA ASN A 52 -8.74 -10.43 -1.40
C ASN A 52 -10.25 -10.49 -1.56
N LEU A 53 -11.01 -9.78 -0.73
CA LEU A 53 -12.45 -9.63 -0.90
C LEU A 53 -12.83 -9.00 -2.23
N LYS A 54 -12.01 -8.07 -2.75
CA LYS A 54 -12.26 -7.40 -4.05
C LYS A 54 -11.77 -8.18 -5.26
N LEU A 55 -10.76 -9.02 -5.11
CA LEU A 55 -10.29 -9.92 -6.15
C LEU A 55 -11.16 -11.18 -6.30
N ALA A 56 -12.13 -11.40 -5.42
CA ALA A 56 -13.08 -12.50 -5.56
C ALA A 56 -13.98 -12.26 -6.80
N PRO A 57 -14.28 -13.30 -7.62
CA PRO A 57 -14.98 -13.15 -8.91
C PRO A 57 -16.36 -12.48 -8.87
N SER A 58 -16.99 -12.43 -7.69
CA SER A 58 -18.36 -11.97 -7.48
C SER A 58 -18.46 -10.79 -6.51
N SER A 59 -17.39 -9.99 -6.36
CA SER A 59 -17.37 -8.84 -5.45
C SER A 59 -17.67 -7.52 -6.18
N PRO A 60 -18.95 -7.09 -6.27
CA PRO A 60 -19.29 -5.84 -6.92
C PRO A 60 -18.82 -4.63 -6.10
N GLY A 61 -18.62 -3.50 -6.80
CA GLY A 61 -18.32 -2.21 -6.18
C GLY A 61 -16.88 -2.07 -5.66
N GLU A 62 -16.66 -1.00 -4.91
CA GLU A 62 -15.35 -0.61 -4.38
C GLU A 62 -15.27 -0.71 -2.86
N ILE A 63 -14.05 -0.80 -2.34
CA ILE A 63 -13.75 -0.51 -0.94
C ILE A 63 -13.05 0.84 -0.89
N LEU A 64 -13.55 1.73 -0.03
CA LEU A 64 -12.87 2.95 0.36
C LEU A 64 -12.20 2.70 1.71
N TYR A 65 -10.88 2.83 1.76
CA TYR A 65 -10.08 2.60 2.95
C TYR A 65 -9.31 3.87 3.31
N THR A 66 -9.81 4.61 4.30
CA THR A 66 -9.13 5.79 4.83
C THR A 66 -8.07 5.36 5.83
N THR A 67 -6.86 5.87 5.64
CA THR A 67 -5.68 5.58 6.45
C THR A 67 -5.55 6.56 7.62
N GLN A 68 -4.62 6.30 8.54
CA GLN A 68 -4.43 7.19 9.70
C GLN A 68 -3.81 8.52 9.29
N GLY A 69 -3.01 8.54 8.22
CA GLY A 69 -2.46 9.75 7.61
C GLY A 69 -3.47 10.54 6.77
N LEU A 70 -4.77 10.20 6.84
CA LEU A 70 -5.84 10.85 6.05
C LEU A 70 -5.65 10.72 4.53
N GLN A 71 -4.94 9.67 4.10
CA GLN A 71 -4.91 9.23 2.71
C GLN A 71 -6.04 8.21 2.47
N LEU A 72 -6.50 8.07 1.23
CA LEU A 72 -7.55 7.15 0.83
C LEU A 72 -7.03 6.13 -0.18
N ILE A 73 -7.38 4.87 0.04
CA ILE A 73 -7.22 3.78 -0.93
C ILE A 73 -8.61 3.42 -1.46
N LYS A 74 -8.81 3.51 -2.76
CA LYS A 74 -10.00 2.98 -3.43
C LYS A 74 -9.64 1.69 -4.15
N ILE A 75 -10.24 0.58 -3.72
CA ILE A 75 -9.91 -0.76 -4.20
C ILE A 75 -11.11 -1.30 -4.99
N THR A 76 -10.92 -1.47 -6.29
CA THR A 76 -11.84 -2.21 -7.17
C THR A 76 -11.25 -3.58 -7.51
N HIS A 77 -12.00 -4.40 -8.24
CA HIS A 77 -11.49 -5.67 -8.75
C HIS A 77 -10.28 -5.48 -9.70
N ALA A 78 -10.31 -4.46 -10.55
CA ALA A 78 -9.28 -4.25 -11.58
C ALA A 78 -8.12 -3.38 -11.08
N THR A 79 -8.45 -2.27 -10.42
CA THR A 79 -7.50 -1.22 -10.07
C THR A 79 -7.60 -0.83 -8.60
N THR A 80 -6.45 -0.46 -8.06
CA THR A 80 -6.32 0.28 -6.81
C THR A 80 -5.89 1.70 -7.13
N GLU A 81 -6.58 2.65 -6.52
CA GLU A 81 -6.32 4.09 -6.65
C GLU A 81 -5.93 4.64 -5.28
N ILE A 82 -4.92 5.50 -5.28
CA ILE A 82 -4.38 6.14 -4.07
C ILE A 82 -4.62 7.64 -4.18
N TYR A 83 -5.21 8.20 -3.15
CA TYR A 83 -5.42 9.64 -2.98
C TYR A 83 -4.72 10.08 -1.69
N ARG A 84 -3.84 11.06 -1.76
CA ARG A 84 -3.05 11.56 -0.61
C ARG A 84 -3.85 12.40 0.36
N ASP A 85 -5.05 12.83 -0.03
CA ASP A 85 -5.94 13.67 0.75
C ASP A 85 -7.37 13.13 0.61
N SER A 86 -7.85 12.46 1.66
CA SER A 86 -9.20 11.91 1.69
C SER A 86 -10.27 13.02 1.68
N ALA A 87 -10.01 14.17 2.32
CA ALA A 87 -10.96 15.28 2.37
C ALA A 87 -11.15 15.91 0.99
N ARG A 88 -10.09 15.93 0.17
CA ARG A 88 -10.18 16.37 -1.22
C ARG A 88 -11.04 15.42 -2.06
N TYR A 89 -10.93 14.11 -1.84
CA TYR A 89 -11.80 13.12 -2.49
C TYR A 89 -13.25 13.27 -2.03
N ASP A 90 -13.50 13.43 -0.73
CA ASP A 90 -14.84 13.61 -0.19
C ASP A 90 -15.53 14.86 -0.76
N SER A 91 -14.77 15.93 -1.01
CA SER A 91 -15.26 17.18 -1.59
C SER A 91 -15.52 17.07 -3.10
N ASN A 92 -14.77 16.21 -3.80
CA ASN A 92 -14.92 15.97 -5.23
C ASN A 92 -14.43 14.55 -5.58
N PRO A 93 -15.33 13.56 -5.67
CA PRO A 93 -14.96 12.17 -5.98
C PRO A 93 -14.43 11.95 -7.40
N ASP A 94 -14.54 12.95 -8.28
CA ASP A 94 -14.10 12.88 -9.69
C ASP A 94 -12.64 13.35 -9.88
N ILE A 95 -11.91 13.63 -8.80
CA ILE A 95 -10.49 13.98 -8.88
C ILE A 95 -9.66 12.81 -9.41
N THR A 96 -8.58 13.13 -10.11
CA THR A 96 -7.59 12.12 -10.52
C THR A 96 -6.85 11.58 -9.29
N ALA A 97 -6.69 10.26 -9.24
CA ALA A 97 -5.85 9.61 -8.23
C ALA A 97 -4.39 10.05 -8.34
N ASP A 98 -3.71 10.15 -7.21
CA ASP A 98 -2.27 10.45 -7.15
C ASP A 98 -1.43 9.28 -7.64
N PHE A 99 -1.97 8.06 -7.58
CA PHE A 99 -1.38 6.87 -8.19
C PHE A 99 -2.43 5.80 -8.44
N THR A 100 -2.32 5.09 -9.56
CA THR A 100 -3.20 3.98 -9.92
C THR A 100 -2.36 2.79 -10.35
N LEU A 101 -2.72 1.61 -9.87
CA LEU A 101 -2.08 0.34 -10.24
C LEU A 101 -3.09 -0.80 -10.28
N PRO A 102 -2.79 -1.93 -10.95
CA PRO A 102 -3.64 -3.12 -10.88
C PRO A 102 -3.80 -3.61 -9.43
N THR A 103 -5.00 -4.03 -9.04
CA THR A 103 -5.26 -4.54 -7.68
C THR A 103 -4.44 -5.80 -7.36
N ALA A 104 -4.19 -6.62 -8.39
CA ALA A 104 -3.32 -7.79 -8.26
C ALA A 104 -1.88 -7.41 -7.90
N ASP A 105 -1.34 -6.36 -8.53
CA ASP A 105 0.01 -5.87 -8.23
C ASP A 105 0.05 -5.27 -6.82
N PHE A 106 -0.95 -4.44 -6.46
CA PHE A 106 -1.07 -3.87 -5.13
C PHE A 106 -1.07 -4.95 -4.04
N LYS A 107 -1.79 -6.06 -4.25
CA LYS A 107 -1.77 -7.21 -3.35
C LYS A 107 -0.35 -7.76 -3.15
N GLU A 108 0.40 -7.96 -4.22
CA GLU A 108 1.76 -8.48 -4.13
C GLU A 108 2.70 -7.49 -3.41
N ILE A 109 2.56 -6.19 -3.66
CA ILE A 109 3.31 -5.16 -2.93
C ILE A 109 3.03 -5.22 -1.42
N VAL A 110 1.75 -5.33 -1.03
CA VAL A 110 1.36 -5.44 0.38
C VAL A 110 1.90 -6.72 1.02
N LYS A 111 1.96 -7.85 0.28
CA LYS A 111 2.57 -9.10 0.77
C LYS A 111 4.07 -8.94 1.01
N ILE A 112 4.81 -8.38 0.06
CA ILE A 112 6.27 -8.20 0.20
C ILE A 112 6.55 -7.24 1.36
N TRP A 113 5.76 -6.17 1.49
CA TRP A 113 5.85 -5.26 2.63
C TRP A 113 5.58 -5.97 3.95
N ARG A 114 4.52 -6.79 4.04
CA ARG A 114 4.22 -7.60 5.21
C ARG A 114 5.38 -8.50 5.60
N GLU A 115 6.02 -9.16 4.63
CA GLU A 115 7.20 -10.01 4.87
C GLU A 115 8.35 -9.19 5.47
N PHE A 116 8.62 -7.99 4.95
CA PHE A 116 9.62 -7.09 5.51
C PHE A 116 9.28 -6.60 6.93
N VAL A 117 7.99 -6.34 7.19
CA VAL A 117 7.50 -5.96 8.52
C VAL A 117 7.72 -7.09 9.54
N VAL A 118 7.49 -8.35 9.15
CA VAL A 118 7.64 -9.53 10.01
C VAL A 118 9.11 -9.92 10.20
N ASN A 119 9.89 -10.01 9.14
CA ASN A 119 11.22 -10.63 9.13
C ASN A 119 12.34 -9.65 9.47
N GLY A 120 12.15 -8.80 10.48
CA GLY A 120 12.75 -7.48 10.64
C GLY A 120 14.24 -7.18 10.46
N ASP A 121 15.08 -8.09 9.98
CA ASP A 121 16.50 -7.90 9.71
C ASP A 121 17.05 -8.73 8.52
N VAL A 122 16.20 -9.37 7.69
CA VAL A 122 16.65 -10.29 6.62
C VAL A 122 16.30 -9.77 5.23
N TYR A 123 16.80 -8.60 4.85
CA TYR A 123 16.97 -8.27 3.43
C TYR A 123 18.36 -7.65 3.24
N PRO A 124 19.25 -8.28 2.46
CA PRO A 124 20.56 -7.72 2.20
C PRO A 124 20.39 -6.40 1.44
N ASN A 125 21.13 -5.38 1.88
CA ASN A 125 21.27 -4.13 1.15
C ASN A 125 21.65 -4.45 -0.30
N PHE A 126 20.79 -4.08 -1.26
CA PHE A 126 21.12 -4.08 -2.69
C PHE A 126 21.72 -2.73 -3.08
#